data_AF-A0A7R9B876-F1
#
_entry.id   AF-A0A7R9B876-F1
#
_cell.length_a   1.000
_cell.length_b   1.000
_cell.length_c   1.000
_cell.angle_alpha   90.00
_cell.angle_beta   90.00
_cell.angle_gamma   90.00
#
_symmetry.space_group_name_H-M   'P 1'
#
loop_
_entity.id
_entity.type
_entity.pdbx_description
1 polymer ?
#
loop_
_entity_poly.entity_id
_entity_poly.type
_entity_poly.pdbx_seq_one_letter_code
_entity_poly.pdbx_strand_id
1 'polypeptide(L)'
;MQDLHGTDRNGAPEKDEDQNYLLLEAQQNNTHTVLKISRALDTCDHLHDVILGSDTVRVIWSLYLEDPPLDGSMWQYHGKEGRGSRSLHLLSPPGISKPSHDHGVLHWDVTLSHVSRPTQNITTSVLDKIARDWKIGFEIPENMNTLYWCKIFKVPPLRGKHHMIGYEPLIQRGNEGFVHHMLLYECVEAPESTILFESYVSHRGTACYGPNMPVIWEKCLTPVLAWAIGSQGSVVLYISQEKCLTPVLAWAIGSQGSVVLYISQEKCLTPVLAWAIGSQGSVVLYISQEKCLTPVLAWAVGSQGEMFPNHVGLPLAEDHRSTFFMLETHYDNPMFRSAVDSSGVRVFYSDKLREYDGGMLVSGITVTPLHVIPPRQPQYHTVGYCNSLCTQRMFPQTGIKVVSVLLHSHLAGRKMKLRHFRDKQELSPIAQDDNYDFNYQQSRTLQTEVLVLPGDELITECAYQTVNRTDPTLGGYSTKQEMCLAFLLYYPRTSMASCLSMTPVKYFFETFGVKKFYNITMDAVERMFLKLGPSDNEQLNEQVRLLTYPTSTTSTSPSFPVPGDDMDQEVNNQAIYTLQQMKDFSEDQGAGM
;
A
#
# COMPACT_ATOMS: atom_id res chain seq x y z
N MET A 1 -11.66 29.79 30.22
CA MET A 1 -10.70 28.81 29.68
C MET A 1 -9.54 28.73 30.66
N GLN A 2 -9.10 27.53 30.99
CA GLN A 2 -7.90 27.26 31.78
C GLN A 2 -7.08 26.24 31.00
N ASP A 3 -5.75 26.36 31.07
CA ASP A 3 -4.82 25.38 30.52
C ASP A 3 -4.55 24.28 31.55
N LEU A 4 -4.69 23.02 31.12
CA LEU A 4 -4.51 21.84 31.95
C LEU A 4 -3.84 20.73 31.14
N HIS A 5 -3.01 19.92 31.79
CA HIS A 5 -2.37 18.75 31.20
C HIS A 5 -2.77 17.46 31.93
N GLY A 6 -2.64 16.32 31.25
CA GLY A 6 -2.94 15.01 31.82
C GLY A 6 -1.68 14.33 32.35
N THR A 7 -1.69 13.91 33.62
CA THR A 7 -0.57 13.20 34.27
C THR A 7 -0.74 11.68 34.25
N ASP A 8 -1.99 11.21 34.36
CA ASP A 8 -2.35 9.78 34.38
C ASP A 8 -3.37 9.40 33.30
N ARG A 9 -3.30 8.16 32.81
CA ARG A 9 -4.20 7.64 31.74
C ARG A 9 -5.69 7.76 32.06
N ASN A 10 -6.06 7.76 33.34
CA ASN A 10 -7.44 7.90 33.82
C ASN A 10 -7.56 8.99 34.91
N GLY A 11 -6.54 9.84 35.06
CA GLY A 11 -6.54 10.94 36.03
C GLY A 11 -7.39 12.11 35.55
N ALA A 12 -7.86 12.93 36.49
CA ALA A 12 -8.35 14.26 36.14
C ALA A 12 -7.18 15.11 35.64
N PRO A 13 -7.39 16.01 34.66
CA PRO A 13 -6.32 16.89 34.21
C PRO A 13 -5.93 17.86 35.33
N GLU A 14 -4.64 18.12 35.45
CA GLU A 14 -4.05 19.02 36.43
C GLU A 14 -3.82 20.38 35.81
N LYS A 15 -3.95 21.44 36.59
CA LYS A 15 -3.76 22.80 36.09
C LYS A 15 -2.31 22.98 35.67
N ASP A 16 -2.12 23.53 34.47
CA ASP A 16 -0.79 23.84 33.99
C ASP A 16 -0.21 25.08 34.71
N GLU A 17 1.06 24.99 35.11
CA GLU A 17 1.77 26.13 35.69
C GLU A 17 2.00 27.21 34.63
N ASP A 18 2.27 26.80 33.39
CA ASP A 18 2.48 27.66 32.24
C ASP A 18 1.23 27.68 31.35
N GLN A 19 0.53 28.81 31.33
CA GLN A 19 -0.68 28.96 30.51
C GLN A 19 -0.31 29.29 29.06
N ASN A 20 -0.17 28.28 28.21
CA ASN A 20 0.30 28.43 26.84
C ASN A 20 -0.80 28.74 25.83
N TYR A 21 -2.05 28.41 26.13
CA TYR A 21 -3.20 28.75 25.28
C TYR A 21 -3.75 30.15 25.59
N LEU A 22 -3.69 31.04 24.60
CA LEU A 22 -4.29 32.37 24.65
C LEU A 22 -5.69 32.36 24.03
N LEU A 23 -6.70 32.72 24.82
CA LEU A 23 -8.05 32.96 24.32
C LEU A 23 -8.13 34.29 23.57
N LEU A 24 -8.45 34.23 22.28
CA LEU A 24 -8.57 35.41 21.40
C LEU A 24 -10.03 35.87 21.28
N GLU A 25 -10.96 34.94 21.14
CA GLU A 25 -12.39 35.22 20.95
C GLU A 25 -13.22 34.10 21.57
N ALA A 26 -14.32 34.45 22.22
CA ALA A 26 -15.29 33.51 22.74
C ALA A 26 -16.70 34.02 22.44
N GLN A 27 -17.49 33.21 21.78
CA GLN A 27 -18.89 33.51 21.50
C GLN A 27 -19.73 32.25 21.72
N GLN A 28 -20.89 32.41 22.31
CA GLN A 28 -21.85 31.34 22.53
C GLN A 28 -23.21 31.77 21.99
N ASN A 29 -23.87 30.85 21.28
CA ASN A 29 -25.25 30.99 20.88
C ASN A 29 -26.06 29.80 21.39
N ASN A 30 -27.36 29.74 21.05
CA ASN A 30 -28.27 28.68 21.53
C ASN A 30 -27.88 27.25 21.09
N THR A 31 -26.95 27.10 20.16
CA THR A 31 -26.59 25.81 19.54
C THR A 31 -25.12 25.44 19.71
N HIS A 32 -24.21 26.43 19.79
CA HIS A 32 -22.78 26.21 19.75
C HIS A 32 -22.03 27.24 20.61
N THR A 33 -20.93 26.80 21.19
CA THR A 33 -19.86 27.65 21.74
C THR A 33 -18.68 27.62 20.78
N VAL A 34 -18.21 28.78 20.36
CA VAL A 34 -17.06 28.94 19.49
C VAL A 34 -15.96 29.66 20.26
N LEU A 35 -14.82 29.00 20.40
CA LEU A 35 -13.62 29.56 21.01
C LEU A 35 -12.54 29.67 19.94
N LYS A 36 -11.92 30.84 19.85
CA LYS A 36 -10.72 31.06 19.04
C LYS A 36 -9.54 31.19 19.99
N ILE A 37 -8.58 30.28 19.84
CA ILE A 37 -7.41 30.19 20.71
C ILE A 37 -6.12 30.28 19.88
N SER A 38 -5.03 30.67 20.51
CA SER A 38 -3.69 30.69 19.94
C SER A 38 -2.71 30.00 20.89
N ARG A 39 -1.81 29.19 20.35
CA ARG A 39 -0.74 28.50 21.07
C ARG A 39 0.50 28.49 20.18
N ALA A 40 1.68 28.61 20.78
CA ALA A 40 2.92 28.38 20.06
C ALA A 40 3.02 26.90 19.59
N LEU A 41 3.75 26.66 18.50
CA LEU A 41 4.01 25.30 18.02
C LEU A 41 4.89 24.53 19.00
N ASP A 42 5.94 25.21 19.46
CA ASP A 42 6.79 24.79 20.57
C ASP A 42 6.63 25.82 21.69
N THR A 43 6.16 25.37 22.85
CA THR A 43 5.93 26.19 24.04
C THR A 43 7.15 26.21 24.96
N CYS A 44 8.19 25.43 24.64
CA CYS A 44 9.38 25.19 25.46
C CYS A 44 9.12 24.52 26.82
N ASP A 45 7.86 24.16 27.13
CA ASP A 45 7.51 23.26 28.24
C ASP A 45 7.38 21.82 27.74
N HIS A 46 8.53 21.15 27.57
CA HIS A 46 8.54 19.78 27.05
C HIS A 46 8.13 18.72 28.08
N LEU A 47 7.85 19.11 29.34
CA LEU A 47 7.42 18.17 30.38
C LEU A 47 5.92 17.96 30.36
N HIS A 48 5.15 19.02 30.16
CA HIS A 48 3.68 18.96 30.19
C HIS A 48 3.05 19.06 28.80
N ASP A 49 3.81 19.55 27.81
CA ASP A 49 3.25 20.08 26.59
C ASP A 49 3.80 19.41 25.32
N VAL A 50 2.94 19.23 24.32
CA VAL A 50 3.30 18.55 23.07
C VAL A 50 3.83 19.53 22.01
N ILE A 51 4.98 19.22 21.40
CA ILE A 51 5.47 20.01 20.26
C ILE A 51 4.57 19.73 19.05
N LEU A 52 3.97 20.78 18.49
CA LEU A 52 3.11 20.68 17.30
C LEU A 52 3.94 20.88 16.05
N GLY A 53 4.35 19.76 15.45
CA GLY A 53 5.08 19.72 14.20
C GLY A 53 4.21 19.35 13.01
N SER A 54 4.85 18.77 12.01
CA SER A 54 4.19 18.23 10.83
C SER A 54 3.47 16.91 11.11
N ASP A 55 3.79 16.21 12.19
CA ASP A 55 3.24 14.88 12.50
C ASP A 55 1.72 14.90 12.72
N THR A 56 1.11 13.71 12.74
CA THR A 56 -0.29 13.56 13.11
C THR A 56 -0.50 14.01 14.56
N VAL A 57 -1.48 14.88 14.77
CA VAL A 57 -1.89 15.34 16.10
C VAL A 57 -3.24 14.73 16.43
N ARG A 58 -3.30 13.99 17.55
CA ARG A 58 -4.56 13.45 18.06
C ARG A 58 -5.18 14.42 19.03
N VAL A 59 -6.22 15.11 18.58
CA VAL A 59 -7.06 15.96 19.44
C VAL A 59 -8.03 15.07 20.20
N ILE A 60 -8.13 15.26 21.51
CA ILE A 60 -9.10 14.58 22.37
C ILE A 60 -10.12 15.59 22.87
N TRP A 61 -11.35 15.13 23.13
CA TRP A 61 -12.39 15.95 23.73
C TRP A 61 -13.19 15.14 24.74
N SER A 62 -13.72 15.84 25.72
CA SER A 62 -14.70 15.34 26.68
C SER A 62 -15.75 16.41 26.94
N LEU A 63 -16.99 15.98 27.18
CA LEU A 63 -18.13 16.82 27.44
C LEU A 63 -18.87 16.29 28.68
N TYR A 64 -19.37 17.22 29.47
CA TYR A 64 -20.17 16.97 30.65
C TYR A 64 -21.58 17.51 30.45
N LEU A 65 -22.56 16.87 31.10
CA LEU A 65 -23.95 17.37 31.08
C LEU A 65 -24.13 18.62 31.93
N GLU A 66 -23.29 18.77 32.95
CA GLU A 66 -23.27 19.91 33.86
C GLU A 66 -21.88 20.56 33.81
N ASP A 67 -21.84 21.88 33.97
CA ASP A 67 -20.59 22.62 33.98
C ASP A 67 -19.73 22.17 35.18
N PRO A 68 -18.41 21.96 34.98
CA PRO A 68 -17.53 21.56 36.07
C PRO A 68 -17.46 22.64 37.17
N PRO A 69 -17.28 22.25 38.44
CA PRO A 69 -17.16 23.20 39.54
C PRO A 69 -16.02 24.20 39.33
N LEU A 70 -16.31 25.50 39.48
CA LEU A 70 -15.33 26.58 39.31
C LEU A 70 -14.19 26.55 40.34
N ASP A 71 -14.38 25.83 41.46
CA ASP A 71 -13.42 25.69 42.55
C ASP A 71 -12.41 24.54 42.36
N GLY A 72 -12.52 23.81 41.24
CA GLY A 72 -11.63 22.68 40.92
C GLY A 72 -11.94 21.40 41.72
N SER A 73 -13.07 21.35 42.43
CA SER A 73 -13.51 20.13 43.12
C SER A 73 -13.85 18.99 42.13
N MET A 74 -13.82 17.75 42.67
CA MET A 74 -13.77 16.46 41.96
C MET A 74 -14.49 16.43 40.61
N TRP A 75 -13.71 16.46 39.54
CA TRP A 75 -14.20 16.37 38.17
C TRP A 75 -14.81 14.98 38.00
N GLN A 76 -16.09 14.94 37.59
CA GLN A 76 -16.75 13.67 37.35
C GLN A 76 -16.10 12.97 36.15
N TYR A 77 -16.28 11.65 36.06
CA TYR A 77 -15.90 10.94 34.84
C TYR A 77 -16.95 11.20 33.76
N HIS A 78 -16.55 11.70 32.59
CA HIS A 78 -17.41 12.05 31.43
C HIS A 78 -18.15 10.87 30.79
N GLY A 79 -18.04 9.65 31.34
CA GLY A 79 -18.61 8.44 30.78
C GLY A 79 -17.93 8.00 29.47
N LYS A 80 -18.43 6.93 28.85
CA LYS A 80 -17.91 6.46 27.55
C LYS A 80 -18.44 7.27 26.36
N GLU A 81 -19.64 7.84 26.48
CA GLU A 81 -20.32 8.54 25.39
C GLU A 81 -19.96 10.04 25.32
N GLY A 82 -19.61 10.66 26.45
CA GLY A 82 -19.21 12.06 26.53
C GLY A 82 -17.74 12.31 26.19
N ARG A 83 -17.09 11.47 25.39
CA ARG A 83 -15.68 11.66 25.00
C ARG A 83 -15.40 11.16 23.60
N GLY A 84 -14.33 11.68 23.01
CA GLY A 84 -13.84 11.20 21.73
C GLY A 84 -12.44 11.69 21.42
N SER A 85 -11.93 11.24 20.27
CA SER A 85 -10.66 11.72 19.73
C SER A 85 -10.75 11.82 18.21
N ARG A 86 -9.90 12.66 17.64
CA ARG A 86 -9.76 12.84 16.21
C ARG A 86 -8.33 13.20 15.86
N SER A 87 -7.77 12.49 14.90
CA SER A 87 -6.44 12.75 14.36
C SER A 87 -6.51 13.80 13.25
N LEU A 88 -5.55 14.73 13.24
CA LEU A 88 -5.49 15.89 12.35
C LEU A 88 -4.04 16.18 11.94
N HIS A 89 -3.86 16.79 10.76
CA HIS A 89 -2.62 17.49 10.43
C HIS A 89 -2.81 19.00 10.55
N LEU A 90 -2.11 19.63 11.50
CA LEU A 90 -2.28 21.06 11.78
C LEU A 90 -1.49 21.96 10.81
N LEU A 91 -0.31 21.50 10.35
CA LEU A 91 0.63 22.29 9.53
C LEU A 91 0.59 21.94 8.03
N SER A 92 -0.35 21.10 7.60
CA SER A 92 -0.53 20.81 6.18
C SER A 92 -0.96 22.08 5.44
N PRO A 93 -0.51 22.28 4.17
CA PRO A 93 -1.08 23.30 3.32
C PRO A 93 -2.61 23.23 3.33
N PRO A 94 -3.32 24.37 3.24
CA PRO A 94 -4.77 24.35 3.11
C PRO A 94 -5.16 23.40 1.98
N GLY A 95 -6.04 22.43 2.28
CA GLY A 95 -6.52 21.49 1.28
C GLY A 95 -7.06 22.27 0.08
N ILE A 96 -6.69 21.84 -1.13
CA ILE A 96 -7.17 22.49 -2.35
C ILE A 96 -8.69 22.38 -2.37
N SER A 97 -9.36 23.54 -2.34
CA SER A 97 -10.82 23.58 -2.31
C SER A 97 -11.39 22.82 -3.50
N LYS A 98 -12.43 22.03 -3.24
CA LYS A 98 -13.18 21.35 -4.31
C LYS A 98 -13.66 22.42 -5.31
N PRO A 99 -13.54 22.18 -6.62
CA PRO A 99 -14.01 23.12 -7.63
C PRO A 99 -15.51 23.36 -7.43
N SER A 100 -15.88 24.58 -7.01
CA SER A 100 -17.28 24.95 -6.81
C SER A 100 -17.88 25.30 -8.17
N HIS A 101 -18.66 24.38 -8.75
CA HIS A 101 -19.44 24.60 -9.98
C HIS A 101 -18.67 25.33 -11.11
N ASP A 102 -17.39 25.00 -11.32
CA ASP A 102 -16.65 25.52 -12.46
C ASP A 102 -17.21 24.88 -13.74
N HIS A 103 -17.48 25.70 -14.76
CA HIS A 103 -18.02 25.26 -16.05
C HIS A 103 -16.95 24.48 -16.81
N GLY A 104 -16.76 23.20 -16.48
CA GLY A 104 -15.75 22.33 -17.08
C GLY A 104 -15.22 21.22 -16.18
N VAL A 105 -15.61 21.19 -14.89
CA VAL A 105 -15.31 20.07 -13.99
C VAL A 105 -16.48 19.09 -13.96
N LEU A 106 -16.20 17.86 -14.34
CA LEU A 106 -17.12 16.72 -14.30
C LEU A 106 -16.73 15.78 -13.17
N HIS A 107 -17.66 14.88 -12.80
CA HIS A 107 -17.38 13.83 -11.84
C HIS A 107 -17.82 12.45 -12.36
N TRP A 108 -17.13 11.41 -11.91
CA TRP A 108 -17.39 10.01 -12.21
C TRP A 108 -17.42 9.22 -10.91
N ASP A 109 -18.58 8.66 -10.58
CA ASP A 109 -18.79 7.85 -9.38
C ASP A 109 -18.47 6.38 -9.70
N VAL A 110 -17.30 5.93 -9.24
CA VAL A 110 -16.84 4.54 -9.34
C VAL A 110 -17.28 3.80 -8.09
N THR A 111 -18.51 3.27 -8.11
CA THR A 111 -19.14 2.62 -6.94
C THR A 111 -19.49 1.18 -7.21
N LEU A 112 -19.47 0.33 -6.17
CA LEU A 112 -19.81 -1.08 -6.30
C LEU A 112 -21.30 -1.33 -6.61
N SER A 113 -22.13 -0.28 -6.65
CA SER A 113 -23.54 -0.37 -7.06
C SER A 113 -23.72 -1.08 -8.42
N HIS A 114 -24.76 -1.91 -8.52
CA HIS A 114 -25.04 -2.75 -9.70
C HIS A 114 -25.77 -2.01 -10.83
N VAL A 115 -26.06 -0.72 -10.68
CA VAL A 115 -26.84 0.04 -11.66
C VAL A 115 -25.92 1.09 -12.27
N SER A 116 -25.42 0.82 -13.47
CA SER A 116 -25.05 1.89 -14.40
C SER A 116 -26.32 2.71 -14.61
N ARG A 117 -26.41 3.91 -14.04
CA ARG A 117 -27.56 4.80 -14.27
C ARG A 117 -27.79 4.90 -15.78
N PRO A 118 -28.94 4.44 -16.31
CA PRO A 118 -29.22 4.65 -17.72
C PRO A 118 -29.35 6.16 -17.94
N THR A 119 -28.73 6.67 -19.00
CA THR A 119 -28.78 8.07 -19.43
C THR A 119 -30.15 8.49 -19.99
N GLN A 120 -31.21 7.71 -19.75
CA GLN A 120 -32.56 8.01 -20.19
C GLN A 120 -33.47 8.33 -19.01
N ASN A 121 -34.40 9.26 -19.26
CA ASN A 121 -35.40 9.79 -18.32
C ASN A 121 -36.34 8.71 -17.79
N ILE A 122 -35.87 7.89 -16.86
CA ILE A 122 -36.70 6.95 -16.10
C ILE A 122 -37.15 7.67 -14.82
N THR A 123 -38.45 7.64 -14.56
CA THR A 123 -39.07 8.27 -13.39
C THR A 123 -38.53 7.67 -12.08
N THR A 124 -38.35 8.52 -11.07
CA THR A 124 -37.77 8.18 -9.76
C THR A 124 -38.46 7.01 -9.06
N SER A 125 -39.77 6.81 -9.28
CA SER A 125 -40.54 5.74 -8.64
C SER A 125 -40.23 4.32 -9.17
N VAL A 126 -39.79 4.19 -10.42
CA VAL A 126 -39.41 2.89 -11.01
C VAL A 126 -37.99 2.52 -10.57
N LEU A 127 -37.08 3.50 -10.52
CA LEU A 127 -35.73 3.33 -9.98
C LEU A 127 -35.79 2.93 -8.49
N ASP A 128 -36.65 3.55 -7.69
CA ASP A 128 -36.85 3.17 -6.29
C ASP A 128 -37.40 1.76 -6.11
N LYS A 129 -38.17 1.25 -7.09
CA LYS A 129 -38.72 -0.11 -7.03
C LYS A 129 -37.69 -1.16 -7.46
N ILE A 130 -36.92 -0.90 -8.52
CA ILE A 130 -35.78 -1.73 -8.94
C ILE A 130 -34.68 -1.75 -7.87
N ALA A 131 -34.47 -0.63 -7.19
CA ALA A 131 -33.54 -0.48 -6.07
C ALA A 131 -33.92 -1.30 -4.83
N ARG A 132 -35.21 -1.60 -4.64
CA ARG A 132 -35.69 -2.40 -3.50
C ARG A 132 -35.64 -3.91 -3.77
N ASP A 133 -35.78 -4.34 -5.02
CA ASP A 133 -35.85 -5.76 -5.40
C ASP A 133 -34.47 -6.37 -5.77
N TRP A 134 -33.49 -5.56 -6.16
CA TRP A 134 -32.07 -5.98 -6.22
C TRP A 134 -31.37 -5.48 -4.96
N LYS A 135 -30.71 -6.34 -4.17
CA LYS A 135 -29.72 -5.88 -3.18
C LYS A 135 -28.68 -5.03 -3.96
N ILE A 136 -28.76 -3.70 -3.88
CA ILE A 136 -27.85 -2.79 -4.58
C ILE A 136 -26.53 -2.77 -3.82
N GLY A 137 -25.68 -3.78 -4.06
CA GLY A 137 -24.36 -3.81 -3.46
C GLY A 137 -23.78 -5.21 -3.41
N PHE A 138 -22.47 -5.24 -3.18
CA PHE A 138 -21.72 -6.44 -2.89
C PHE A 138 -22.01 -6.90 -1.45
N GLU A 139 -22.18 -8.21 -1.23
CA GLU A 139 -22.38 -8.76 0.11
C GLU A 139 -21.03 -9.14 0.72
N ILE A 140 -20.61 -8.40 1.75
CA ILE A 140 -19.42 -8.70 2.53
C ILE A 140 -19.69 -9.99 3.31
N PRO A 141 -18.90 -11.04 3.09
CA PRO A 141 -19.13 -12.33 3.72
C PRO A 141 -18.72 -12.30 5.20
N GLU A 142 -19.47 -13.04 6.02
CA GLU A 142 -19.23 -13.14 7.47
C GLU A 142 -18.13 -14.14 7.86
N ASN A 143 -17.54 -14.86 6.89
CA ASN A 143 -16.51 -15.87 7.16
C ASN A 143 -15.08 -15.40 6.86
N MET A 144 -14.89 -14.12 6.54
CA MET A 144 -13.58 -13.55 6.20
C MET A 144 -13.30 -12.33 7.08
N ASN A 145 -12.09 -12.31 7.65
CA ASN A 145 -11.62 -11.17 8.44
C ASN A 145 -11.06 -10.04 7.56
N THR A 146 -10.51 -10.36 6.39
CA THR A 146 -10.02 -9.41 5.39
C THR A 146 -10.53 -9.87 4.03
N LEU A 147 -11.01 -8.92 3.23
CA LEU A 147 -11.45 -9.18 1.87
C LEU A 147 -11.00 -8.05 0.95
N TYR A 148 -10.35 -8.44 -0.14
CA TYR A 148 -10.02 -7.54 -1.24
C TYR A 148 -10.94 -7.84 -2.42
N TRP A 149 -11.82 -6.91 -2.74
CA TRP A 149 -12.81 -7.06 -3.80
C TRP A 149 -12.47 -6.19 -5.00
N CYS A 150 -12.35 -6.80 -6.17
CA CYS A 150 -12.01 -6.14 -7.42
C CYS A 150 -13.23 -6.09 -8.34
N LYS A 151 -13.44 -4.95 -9.02
CA LYS A 151 -14.46 -4.80 -10.07
C LYS A 151 -13.95 -3.87 -11.17
N ILE A 152 -14.23 -4.24 -12.42
CA ILE A 152 -13.88 -3.44 -13.60
C ILE A 152 -14.96 -2.39 -13.86
N PHE A 153 -14.52 -1.19 -14.18
CA PHE A 153 -15.33 -0.04 -14.54
C PHE A 153 -14.84 0.56 -15.84
N LYS A 154 -15.76 1.16 -16.59
CA LYS A 154 -15.46 1.91 -17.79
C LYS A 154 -15.66 3.40 -17.53
N VAL A 155 -14.69 4.21 -17.93
CA VAL A 155 -14.79 5.68 -17.87
C VAL A 155 -15.99 6.17 -18.71
N PRO A 156 -16.68 7.25 -18.32
CA PRO A 156 -17.71 7.85 -19.17
C PRO A 156 -17.18 8.18 -20.57
N PRO A 157 -18.02 8.24 -21.62
CA PRO A 157 -17.55 8.57 -22.96
C PRO A 157 -16.85 9.94 -23.02
N LEU A 158 -15.53 9.93 -23.19
CA LEU A 158 -14.70 11.14 -23.29
C LEU A 158 -14.39 11.44 -24.75
N ARG A 159 -14.44 12.72 -25.14
CA ARG A 159 -14.15 13.18 -26.52
C ARG A 159 -12.65 13.30 -26.84
N GLY A 160 -11.79 13.08 -25.85
CA GLY A 160 -10.34 13.22 -25.94
C GLY A 160 -9.72 13.08 -24.55
N LYS A 161 -8.43 13.39 -24.43
CA LYS A 161 -7.71 13.40 -23.16
C LYS A 161 -8.39 14.32 -22.16
N HIS A 162 -8.59 13.85 -20.93
CA HIS A 162 -9.02 14.64 -19.78
C HIS A 162 -8.00 14.48 -18.66
N HIS A 163 -7.97 15.40 -17.72
CA HIS A 163 -7.19 15.24 -16.49
C HIS A 163 -8.14 14.96 -15.33
N MET A 164 -7.89 13.86 -14.61
CA MET A 164 -8.33 13.71 -13.24
C MET A 164 -7.61 14.75 -12.39
N ILE A 165 -8.40 15.49 -11.60
CA ILE A 165 -7.94 16.62 -10.81
C ILE A 165 -8.12 16.41 -9.31
N GLY A 166 -8.73 15.30 -8.90
CA GLY A 166 -8.91 14.90 -7.51
C GLY A 166 -9.95 13.81 -7.33
N TYR A 167 -10.14 13.37 -6.10
CA TYR A 167 -11.13 12.37 -5.72
C TYR A 167 -11.62 12.54 -4.29
N GLU A 168 -12.80 11.97 -4.00
CA GLU A 168 -13.33 11.82 -2.65
C GLU A 168 -13.90 10.40 -2.44
N PRO A 169 -13.86 9.86 -1.22
CA PRO A 169 -14.52 8.60 -0.92
C PRO A 169 -16.03 8.76 -0.90
N LEU A 170 -16.74 7.75 -1.38
CA LEU A 170 -18.19 7.58 -1.24
C LEU A 170 -18.43 6.34 -0.38
N ILE A 171 -18.47 6.51 0.94
CA ILE A 171 -18.68 5.40 1.88
C ILE A 171 -20.17 5.27 2.17
N GLN A 172 -20.70 4.05 2.02
CA GLN A 172 -22.08 3.75 2.40
C GLN A 172 -22.24 3.91 3.91
N ARG A 173 -23.28 4.65 4.32
CA ARG A 173 -23.60 4.86 5.73
C ARG A 173 -23.82 3.52 6.46
N GLY A 174 -23.14 3.33 7.58
CA GLY A 174 -23.12 2.09 8.36
C GLY A 174 -21.96 1.16 8.01
N ASN A 175 -21.25 1.40 6.90
CA ASN A 175 -20.12 0.59 6.46
C ASN A 175 -18.75 1.25 6.71
N GLU A 176 -18.72 2.38 7.42
CA GLU A 176 -17.49 3.12 7.75
C GLU A 176 -16.48 2.28 8.55
N GLY A 177 -16.97 1.29 9.31
CA GLY A 177 -16.14 0.34 10.05
C GLY A 177 -15.67 -0.87 9.25
N PHE A 178 -16.15 -1.07 8.01
CA PHE A 178 -15.74 -2.17 7.15
C PHE A 178 -14.74 -1.72 6.08
N VAL A 179 -15.00 -0.60 5.40
CA VAL A 179 -14.17 -0.16 4.26
C VAL A 179 -12.87 0.46 4.78
N HIS A 180 -11.76 -0.25 4.59
CA HIS A 180 -10.45 0.15 5.13
C HIS A 180 -9.62 0.97 4.12
N HIS A 181 -9.55 0.53 2.86
CA HIS A 181 -8.94 1.31 1.77
C HIS A 181 -9.51 0.96 0.40
N MET A 182 -9.33 1.85 -0.56
CA MET A 182 -9.73 1.68 -1.96
C MET A 182 -8.61 2.14 -2.89
N LEU A 183 -8.31 1.32 -3.90
CA LEU A 183 -7.34 1.60 -4.95
C LEU A 183 -8.04 1.56 -6.31
N LEU A 184 -7.78 2.53 -7.18
CA LEU A 184 -8.25 2.51 -8.57
C LEU A 184 -7.06 2.32 -9.48
N TYR A 185 -7.05 1.25 -10.27
CA TYR A 185 -5.98 0.95 -11.23
C TYR A 185 -6.41 1.26 -12.65
N GLU A 186 -5.47 1.71 -13.48
CA GLU A 186 -5.64 1.84 -14.93
C GLU A 186 -5.37 0.49 -15.61
N CYS A 187 -6.22 0.09 -16.54
CA CYS A 187 -6.03 -1.13 -17.32
C CYS A 187 -5.34 -0.86 -18.64
N VAL A 188 -4.33 -1.67 -19.01
CA VAL A 188 -3.65 -1.56 -20.30
C VAL A 188 -4.52 -2.14 -21.41
N GLU A 189 -4.95 -1.29 -22.35
CA GLU A 189 -5.70 -1.71 -23.52
C GLU A 189 -4.79 -2.14 -24.68
N ALA A 190 -4.75 -3.44 -24.95
CA ALA A 190 -4.47 -3.95 -26.28
C ALA A 190 -5.80 -4.03 -27.08
N PRO A 191 -5.80 -3.82 -28.41
CA PRO A 191 -7.02 -3.85 -29.24
C PRO A 191 -7.85 -5.14 -29.08
N GLU A 192 -7.18 -6.27 -28.82
CA GLU A 192 -7.82 -7.58 -28.60
C GLU A 192 -8.46 -7.71 -27.20
N SER A 193 -8.01 -6.94 -26.21
CA SER A 193 -8.52 -7.00 -24.83
C SER A 193 -9.73 -6.11 -24.56
N THR A 194 -10.02 -5.12 -25.40
CA THR A 194 -11.15 -4.19 -25.21
C THR A 194 -12.49 -4.91 -25.14
N ILE A 195 -12.73 -5.89 -26.02
CA ILE A 195 -13.96 -6.70 -26.02
C ILE A 195 -14.11 -7.50 -24.73
N LEU A 196 -12.99 -8.05 -24.24
CA LEU A 196 -12.97 -8.84 -23.01
C LEU A 196 -13.24 -7.94 -21.80
N PHE A 197 -12.60 -6.78 -21.69
CA PHE A 197 -12.89 -5.82 -20.61
C PHE A 197 -14.32 -5.31 -20.64
N GLU A 198 -14.90 -5.05 -21.83
CA GLU A 198 -16.30 -4.64 -21.95
C GLU A 198 -17.25 -5.66 -21.33
N SER A 199 -16.98 -6.97 -21.50
CA SER A 199 -17.77 -8.02 -20.88
C SER A 199 -17.70 -7.99 -19.34
N TYR A 200 -16.56 -7.59 -18.77
CA TYR A 200 -16.34 -7.53 -17.32
C TYR A 200 -16.91 -6.27 -16.65
N VAL A 201 -17.25 -5.21 -17.40
CA VAL A 201 -17.93 -4.03 -16.83
C VAL A 201 -19.27 -4.40 -16.19
N SER A 202 -19.98 -5.38 -16.76
CA SER A 202 -21.24 -5.90 -16.23
C SER A 202 -21.06 -6.93 -15.10
N HIS A 203 -19.83 -7.38 -14.86
CA HIS A 203 -19.52 -8.39 -13.84
C HIS A 203 -19.71 -7.81 -12.44
N ARG A 204 -20.09 -8.68 -11.48
CA ARG A 204 -20.31 -8.27 -10.08
C ARG A 204 -19.04 -7.97 -9.28
N GLY A 205 -17.87 -8.11 -9.91
CA GLY A 205 -16.59 -8.19 -9.21
C GLY A 205 -16.22 -9.62 -8.77
N THR A 206 -15.03 -9.77 -8.22
CA THR A 206 -14.49 -11.02 -7.64
C THR A 206 -13.41 -10.68 -6.61
N ALA A 207 -13.00 -11.66 -5.80
CA ALA A 207 -11.87 -11.49 -4.89
C ALA A 207 -10.58 -11.23 -5.68
N CYS A 208 -9.84 -10.16 -5.34
CA CYS A 208 -8.66 -9.72 -6.09
C CYS A 208 -7.53 -10.74 -6.09
N TYR A 209 -7.30 -11.42 -4.97
CA TYR A 209 -6.18 -12.34 -4.80
C TYR A 209 -6.62 -13.81 -4.75
N GLY A 210 -7.82 -14.10 -5.27
CA GLY A 210 -8.40 -15.45 -5.30
C GLY A 210 -8.19 -16.17 -6.63
N PRO A 211 -8.34 -17.51 -6.67
CA PRO A 211 -8.22 -18.31 -7.88
C PRO A 211 -9.28 -17.97 -8.95
N ASN A 212 -10.35 -17.29 -8.55
CA ASN A 212 -11.43 -16.85 -9.43
C ASN A 212 -11.17 -15.47 -10.06
N MET A 213 -9.99 -14.85 -9.85
CA MET A 213 -9.65 -13.60 -10.53
C MET A 213 -9.38 -13.88 -12.02
N PRO A 214 -10.09 -13.23 -12.96
CA PRO A 214 -9.79 -13.39 -14.38
C PRO A 214 -8.36 -12.96 -14.70
N VAL A 215 -7.61 -13.81 -15.41
CA VAL A 215 -6.21 -13.55 -15.79
C VAL A 215 -6.04 -12.20 -16.50
N ILE A 216 -7.02 -11.77 -17.29
CA ILE A 216 -6.94 -10.48 -17.99
C ILE A 216 -6.96 -9.26 -17.06
N TRP A 217 -7.47 -9.38 -15.83
CA TRP A 217 -7.44 -8.27 -14.86
C TRP A 217 -6.02 -7.99 -14.37
N GLU A 218 -5.10 -8.93 -14.56
CA GLU A 218 -3.67 -8.70 -14.33
C GLU A 218 -3.11 -7.61 -15.25
N LYS A 219 -3.77 -7.30 -16.38
CA LYS A 219 -3.40 -6.16 -17.23
C LYS A 219 -3.73 -4.78 -16.63
N CYS A 220 -4.54 -4.75 -15.57
CA CYS A 220 -4.71 -3.56 -14.73
C CYS A 220 -3.62 -3.44 -13.67
N LEU A 221 -2.81 -4.49 -13.53
CA LEU A 221 -1.79 -4.66 -12.53
C LEU A 221 -0.38 -4.67 -13.14
N THR A 222 -0.23 -4.25 -14.40
CA THR A 222 1.04 -4.20 -15.15
C THR A 222 1.41 -2.77 -15.51
N PRO A 223 2.70 -2.40 -15.46
CA PRO A 223 3.15 -1.07 -15.87
C PRO A 223 3.25 -1.00 -17.40
N VAL A 224 3.21 0.22 -17.94
CA VAL A 224 3.79 0.52 -19.24
C VAL A 224 5.32 0.50 -19.08
N LEU A 225 6.04 -0.24 -19.91
CA LEU A 225 7.48 -0.57 -19.80
C LEU A 225 8.40 0.51 -19.19
N ALA A 226 9.25 0.11 -18.23
CA ALA A 226 10.68 0.49 -18.19
C ALA A 226 11.50 -0.43 -17.22
N TRP A 227 12.84 -0.30 -17.27
CA TRP A 227 13.85 -1.33 -16.99
C TRP A 227 14.92 -0.73 -16.02
N ALA A 228 15.67 -1.50 -15.20
CA ALA A 228 16.92 -1.06 -14.49
C ALA A 228 18.00 -2.20 -14.43
N ILE A 229 19.31 -1.90 -14.38
CA ILE A 229 20.46 -2.86 -14.28
C ILE A 229 21.38 -2.38 -13.15
N GLY A 230 21.81 -3.31 -12.26
CA GLY A 230 23.16 -3.34 -11.69
C GLY A 230 23.34 -3.10 -10.19
N SER A 231 23.18 -4.12 -9.33
CA SER A 231 23.82 -4.14 -8.01
C SER A 231 25.03 -5.09 -8.01
N GLN A 232 26.04 -4.84 -7.18
CA GLN A 232 27.27 -5.64 -7.18
C GLN A 232 27.15 -6.92 -6.34
N GLY A 233 27.39 -8.07 -6.98
CA GLY A 233 27.63 -9.37 -6.36
C GLY A 233 27.38 -10.55 -7.32
N SER A 234 28.45 -11.21 -7.79
CA SER A 234 28.47 -12.32 -8.79
C SER A 234 28.00 -11.96 -10.22
N VAL A 235 28.55 -12.61 -11.25
CA VAL A 235 28.31 -12.27 -12.67
C VAL A 235 26.87 -12.61 -13.08
N VAL A 236 26.05 -11.58 -13.25
CA VAL A 236 24.67 -11.65 -13.76
C VAL A 236 24.59 -10.89 -15.08
N LEU A 237 24.19 -11.57 -16.16
CA LEU A 237 24.08 -11.02 -17.51
C LEU A 237 22.61 -10.66 -17.79
N TYR A 238 22.32 -9.36 -17.90
CA TYR A 238 20.99 -8.85 -18.24
C TYR A 238 20.93 -8.51 -19.73
N ILE A 239 20.08 -9.20 -20.51
CA ILE A 239 19.89 -8.91 -21.94
C ILE A 239 18.49 -8.32 -22.13
N SER A 240 18.43 -7.05 -22.49
CA SER A 240 17.24 -6.35 -22.94
C SER A 240 17.64 -5.65 -24.21
N GLN A 241 17.08 -5.97 -25.39
CA GLN A 241 17.06 -5.01 -26.49
C GLN A 241 15.94 -5.22 -27.50
N GLU A 242 15.52 -4.06 -28.00
CA GLU A 242 14.79 -3.82 -29.22
C GLU A 242 15.46 -4.54 -30.41
N LYS A 243 14.65 -5.28 -31.17
CA LYS A 243 14.99 -6.07 -32.36
C LYS A 243 15.88 -7.29 -32.08
N CYS A 244 15.22 -8.44 -31.98
CA CYS A 244 15.81 -9.77 -31.97
C CYS A 244 16.99 -9.94 -32.95
N LEU A 245 18.19 -10.06 -32.41
CA LEU A 245 19.22 -10.95 -32.93
C LEU A 245 19.53 -11.95 -31.83
N THR A 246 19.47 -13.23 -32.16
CA THR A 246 19.63 -14.38 -31.27
C THR A 246 20.88 -14.20 -30.38
N PRO A 247 20.75 -14.10 -29.04
CA PRO A 247 21.93 -13.97 -28.19
C PRO A 247 22.69 -15.31 -28.24
N VAL A 248 23.90 -15.29 -28.81
CA VAL A 248 24.83 -16.42 -28.78
C VAL A 248 25.81 -16.18 -27.64
N LEU A 249 25.67 -16.95 -26.56
CA LEU A 249 26.69 -16.98 -25.50
C LEU A 249 27.78 -17.97 -25.92
N ALA A 250 29.03 -17.49 -26.04
CA ALA A 250 30.19 -18.32 -26.32
C ALA A 250 31.14 -18.33 -25.11
N TRP A 251 31.42 -19.52 -24.58
CA TRP A 251 32.25 -19.70 -23.40
C TRP A 251 33.67 -20.14 -23.80
N ALA A 252 34.69 -19.41 -23.34
CA ALA A 252 36.08 -19.76 -23.62
C ALA A 252 36.55 -20.95 -22.76
N ILE A 253 37.53 -21.71 -23.27
CA ILE A 253 38.13 -22.86 -22.58
C ILE A 253 38.82 -22.37 -21.29
N GLY A 254 38.44 -22.93 -20.13
CA GLY A 254 39.18 -22.78 -18.86
C GLY A 254 38.56 -21.91 -17.75
N SER A 255 37.35 -21.37 -17.92
CA SER A 255 36.67 -20.52 -16.92
C SER A 255 35.76 -21.31 -15.94
N GLN A 256 35.73 -20.90 -14.67
CA GLN A 256 34.86 -21.44 -13.60
C GLN A 256 33.89 -20.36 -13.09
N GLY A 257 32.58 -20.64 -13.05
CA GLY A 257 31.54 -19.74 -12.52
C GLY A 257 30.12 -20.09 -12.99
N SER A 258 29.09 -19.64 -12.24
CA SER A 258 27.66 -19.72 -12.64
C SER A 258 27.22 -18.40 -13.26
N VAL A 259 26.47 -18.44 -14.37
CA VAL A 259 25.92 -17.26 -15.02
C VAL A 259 24.41 -17.25 -14.81
N VAL A 260 23.92 -16.16 -14.21
CA VAL A 260 22.49 -15.91 -14.07
C VAL A 260 22.05 -14.95 -15.17
N LEU A 261 21.03 -15.33 -15.94
CA LEU A 261 20.53 -14.61 -17.11
C LEU A 261 19.10 -14.14 -16.84
N TYR A 262 18.84 -12.84 -16.87
CA TYR A 262 17.48 -12.29 -16.71
C TYR A 262 16.95 -11.78 -18.06
N ILE A 263 15.78 -12.27 -18.49
CA ILE A 263 15.09 -11.87 -19.74
C ILE A 263 13.65 -11.46 -19.43
N SER A 264 13.27 -10.21 -19.72
CA SER A 264 11.86 -9.77 -19.70
C SER A 264 11.21 -10.13 -21.05
N GLN A 265 10.15 -10.94 -21.06
CA GLN A 265 9.52 -11.36 -22.32
C GLN A 265 8.31 -10.50 -22.70
N GLU A 266 8.28 -10.13 -23.99
CA GLU A 266 7.09 -10.38 -24.82
C GLU A 266 7.38 -11.09 -26.18
N LYS A 267 8.62 -11.19 -26.72
CA LYS A 267 8.84 -11.80 -28.08
C LYS A 267 10.20 -12.51 -28.35
N CYS A 268 10.81 -13.24 -27.42
CA CYS A 268 12.04 -14.00 -27.73
C CYS A 268 11.76 -15.48 -28.05
N LEU A 269 12.02 -15.91 -29.30
CA LEU A 269 12.11 -17.33 -29.69
C LEU A 269 13.51 -17.87 -29.32
N THR A 270 13.53 -18.89 -28.45
CA THR A 270 14.63 -19.82 -28.07
C THR A 270 16.08 -19.27 -28.02
N PRO A 271 16.72 -19.18 -26.84
CA PRO A 271 18.15 -18.87 -26.74
C PRO A 271 19.02 -20.04 -27.25
N VAL A 272 20.15 -19.73 -27.91
CA VAL A 272 21.12 -20.73 -28.40
C VAL A 272 22.36 -20.74 -27.49
N LEU A 273 22.62 -21.86 -26.83
CA LEU A 273 23.79 -22.08 -25.98
C LEU A 273 24.87 -22.87 -26.74
N ALA A 274 26.10 -22.35 -26.79
CA ALA A 274 27.25 -23.05 -27.37
C ALA A 274 28.29 -23.39 -26.29
N TRP A 275 28.59 -24.68 -26.11
CA TRP A 275 29.56 -25.17 -25.12
C TRP A 275 30.87 -25.60 -25.79
N ALA A 276 32.01 -25.18 -25.24
CA ALA A 276 33.30 -25.77 -25.56
C ALA A 276 33.59 -26.97 -24.64
N ILE A 277 34.27 -27.99 -25.18
CA ILE A 277 34.64 -29.22 -24.46
C ILE A 277 35.53 -28.85 -23.26
N GLY A 278 35.14 -29.26 -22.05
CA GLY A 278 35.94 -29.10 -20.81
C GLY A 278 35.51 -28.00 -19.83
N SER A 279 34.28 -27.46 -19.92
CA SER A 279 33.74 -26.46 -18.99
C SER A 279 32.89 -27.10 -17.87
N GLN A 280 32.97 -26.56 -16.63
CA GLN A 280 32.07 -26.90 -15.49
C GLN A 280 31.40 -25.63 -14.95
N GLY A 281 30.06 -25.56 -15.01
CA GLY A 281 29.25 -24.43 -14.55
C GLY A 281 27.74 -24.62 -14.84
N SER A 282 26.89 -23.82 -14.20
CA SER A 282 25.43 -23.81 -14.39
C SER A 282 24.96 -22.45 -14.92
N VAL A 283 23.98 -22.47 -15.84
CA VAL A 283 23.30 -21.26 -16.34
C VAL A 283 21.86 -21.27 -15.82
N VAL A 284 21.48 -20.26 -15.05
CA VAL A 284 20.10 -20.11 -14.54
C VAL A 284 19.42 -18.97 -15.29
N LEU A 285 18.38 -19.31 -16.05
CA LEU A 285 17.57 -18.36 -16.79
C LEU A 285 16.37 -17.93 -15.95
N TYR A 286 16.29 -16.63 -15.67
CA TYR A 286 15.16 -15.95 -15.01
C TYR A 286 14.36 -15.19 -16.07
N ILE A 287 13.10 -15.56 -16.23
CA ILE A 287 12.15 -14.80 -17.05
C ILE A 287 11.14 -14.18 -16.10
N SER A 288 11.23 -12.88 -15.86
CA SER A 288 10.30 -12.17 -14.95
C SER A 288 9.04 -11.75 -15.69
N GLN A 289 7.88 -12.24 -15.24
CA GLN A 289 6.56 -11.63 -15.49
C GLN A 289 6.20 -10.79 -14.26
N GLU A 290 6.84 -9.63 -14.10
CA GLU A 290 6.50 -8.72 -13.02
C GLU A 290 5.17 -8.00 -13.29
N LYS A 291 4.20 -8.23 -12.41
CA LYS A 291 2.96 -7.46 -12.32
C LYS A 291 3.23 -6.20 -11.49
N CYS A 292 3.55 -5.08 -12.14
CA CYS A 292 3.66 -3.80 -11.43
C CYS A 292 2.32 -3.03 -11.44
N LEU A 293 1.74 -2.93 -10.25
CA LEU A 293 0.46 -2.25 -10.01
C LEU A 293 0.63 -0.74 -10.17
N THR A 294 -0.16 -0.10 -11.05
CA THR A 294 -0.21 1.37 -11.14
C THR A 294 -1.55 1.87 -10.59
N PRO A 295 -1.66 2.14 -9.28
CA PRO A 295 -2.86 2.79 -8.77
C PRO A 295 -2.88 4.24 -9.26
N VAL A 296 -3.95 4.65 -9.91
CA VAL A 296 -4.21 6.04 -10.31
C VAL A 296 -4.68 6.86 -9.11
N LEU A 297 -5.29 6.23 -8.11
CA LEU A 297 -5.56 6.85 -6.82
C LEU A 297 -5.51 5.81 -5.70
N ALA A 298 -5.21 6.30 -4.50
CA ALA A 298 -5.25 5.52 -3.28
C ALA A 298 -6.02 6.27 -2.18
N TRP A 299 -7.05 5.64 -1.63
CA TRP A 299 -7.77 6.15 -0.47
C TRP A 299 -7.64 5.17 0.68
N ALA A 300 -7.46 5.68 1.90
CA ALA A 300 -7.43 4.87 3.12
C ALA A 300 -8.23 5.54 4.24
N VAL A 301 -8.57 4.76 5.26
CA VAL A 301 -9.41 5.20 6.40
C VAL A 301 -8.93 6.51 7.01
N GLY A 302 -9.90 7.36 7.37
CA GLY A 302 -9.66 8.69 7.94
C GLY A 302 -9.32 9.78 6.91
N SER A 303 -9.03 9.43 5.65
CA SER A 303 -8.84 10.38 4.56
C SER A 303 -10.16 10.95 4.06
N GLN A 304 -10.19 12.26 3.77
CA GLN A 304 -11.32 12.93 3.11
C GLN A 304 -11.21 12.93 1.57
N GLY A 305 -10.19 12.25 1.03
CA GLY A 305 -9.81 12.36 -0.38
C GLY A 305 -8.74 13.42 -0.60
N GLU A 306 -8.48 13.72 -1.86
CA GLU A 306 -7.43 14.64 -2.28
C GLU A 306 -7.83 15.39 -3.55
N MET A 307 -7.64 16.71 -3.55
CA MET A 307 -7.67 17.53 -4.76
C MET A 307 -6.22 17.84 -5.16
N PHE A 308 -5.88 17.62 -6.43
CA PHE A 308 -4.51 17.77 -6.92
C PHE A 308 -4.15 19.24 -7.20
N PRO A 309 -2.87 19.63 -7.15
CA PRO A 309 -2.38 20.95 -7.52
C PRO A 309 -2.84 21.42 -8.90
N ASN A 310 -3.15 22.71 -9.05
CA ASN A 310 -3.71 23.29 -10.29
C ASN A 310 -2.89 23.04 -11.57
N HIS A 311 -1.60 22.73 -11.46
CA HIS A 311 -0.69 22.45 -12.57
C HIS A 311 -0.48 20.96 -12.84
N VAL A 312 -0.97 20.04 -11.99
CA VAL A 312 -0.82 18.58 -12.15
C VAL A 312 -2.17 17.92 -12.31
N GLY A 313 -2.36 17.10 -13.36
CA GLY A 313 -3.53 16.24 -13.49
C GLY A 313 -3.14 14.84 -13.93
N LEU A 314 -3.85 13.83 -13.45
CA LEU A 314 -3.62 12.46 -13.89
C LEU A 314 -4.37 12.24 -15.21
N PRO A 315 -3.70 11.83 -16.29
CA PRO A 315 -4.35 11.70 -17.60
C PRO A 315 -5.40 10.57 -17.60
N LEU A 316 -6.54 10.85 -18.23
CA LEU A 316 -7.63 9.91 -18.48
C LEU A 316 -7.88 9.84 -20.00
N ALA A 317 -8.12 8.63 -20.51
CA ALA A 317 -8.41 8.35 -21.92
C ALA A 317 -7.40 8.96 -22.92
N GLU A 318 -6.11 8.96 -22.57
CA GLU A 318 -5.04 9.34 -23.49
C GLU A 318 -4.96 8.34 -24.66
N ASP A 319 -5.01 8.84 -25.91
CA ASP A 319 -4.95 8.04 -27.14
C ASP A 319 -5.93 6.83 -27.22
N HIS A 320 -7.10 6.92 -26.57
CA HIS A 320 -8.05 5.81 -26.40
C HIS A 320 -7.48 4.58 -25.67
N ARG A 321 -6.35 4.68 -24.96
CA ARG A 321 -5.66 3.52 -24.34
C ARG A 321 -6.16 3.13 -22.95
N SER A 322 -6.98 3.96 -22.31
CA SER A 322 -7.30 3.83 -20.88
C SER A 322 -8.75 4.17 -20.59
N THR A 323 -9.65 3.36 -21.13
CA THR A 323 -11.10 3.42 -20.90
C THR A 323 -11.55 2.53 -19.76
N PHE A 324 -10.77 1.52 -19.37
CA PHE A 324 -11.09 0.63 -18.26
C PHE A 324 -10.21 0.85 -17.03
N PHE A 325 -10.85 0.76 -15.88
CA PHE A 325 -10.22 0.89 -14.56
C PHE A 325 -10.71 -0.24 -13.65
N MET A 326 -9.84 -0.70 -12.74
CA MET A 326 -10.20 -1.68 -11.73
C MET A 326 -10.26 -1.02 -10.37
N LEU A 327 -11.41 -1.05 -9.71
CA LEU A 327 -11.53 -0.66 -8.30
C LEU A 327 -11.25 -1.88 -7.43
N GLU A 328 -10.26 -1.79 -6.57
CA GLU A 328 -9.97 -2.71 -5.48
C GLU A 328 -10.44 -2.07 -4.17
N THR A 329 -11.32 -2.75 -3.44
CA THR A 329 -11.81 -2.32 -2.13
C THR A 329 -11.38 -3.34 -1.08
N HIS A 330 -10.63 -2.88 -0.07
CA HIS A 330 -10.26 -3.68 1.08
C HIS A 330 -11.27 -3.48 2.21
N TYR A 331 -11.92 -4.58 2.60
CA TYR A 331 -12.77 -4.67 3.79
C TYR A 331 -12.02 -5.31 4.95
N ASP A 332 -11.99 -4.63 6.09
CA ASP A 332 -11.57 -5.18 7.38
C ASP A 332 -12.81 -5.58 8.18
N ASN A 333 -13.00 -6.88 8.42
CA ASN A 333 -14.16 -7.45 9.09
C ASN A 333 -13.75 -8.34 10.28
N PRO A 334 -13.05 -7.80 11.29
CA PRO A 334 -12.56 -8.60 12.42
C PRO A 334 -13.71 -9.18 13.27
N MET A 335 -14.91 -8.62 13.15
CA MET A 335 -16.12 -9.04 13.87
C MET A 335 -16.95 -10.09 13.12
N PHE A 336 -16.53 -10.50 11.91
CA PHE A 336 -17.21 -11.55 11.12
C PHE A 336 -18.70 -11.26 10.92
N ARG A 337 -19.03 -10.03 10.51
CA ARG A 337 -20.41 -9.59 10.26
C ARG A 337 -20.69 -9.50 8.77
N SER A 338 -21.91 -9.84 8.37
CA SER A 338 -22.37 -9.59 7.01
C SER A 338 -22.87 -8.15 6.86
N ALA A 339 -22.59 -7.55 5.71
CA ALA A 339 -23.08 -6.24 5.32
C ALA A 339 -23.21 -6.15 3.80
N VAL A 340 -24.14 -5.35 3.31
CA VAL A 340 -24.23 -5.04 1.88
C VAL A 340 -23.54 -3.70 1.67
N ASP A 341 -22.61 -3.63 0.72
CA ASP A 341 -21.81 -2.45 0.44
C ASP A 341 -21.93 -2.01 -1.03
N SER A 342 -22.10 -0.70 -1.20
CA SER A 342 -22.11 0.00 -2.48
C SER A 342 -21.10 1.16 -2.50
N SER A 343 -20.12 1.12 -1.60
CA SER A 343 -19.09 2.15 -1.47
C SER A 343 -18.21 2.24 -2.72
N GLY A 344 -17.44 3.32 -2.79
CA GLY A 344 -16.54 3.57 -3.90
C GLY A 344 -15.87 4.93 -3.80
N VAL A 345 -15.46 5.45 -4.95
CA VAL A 345 -14.79 6.76 -5.04
C VAL A 345 -15.47 7.63 -6.09
N ARG A 346 -15.56 8.94 -5.82
CA ARG A 346 -15.90 9.94 -6.83
C ARG A 346 -14.62 10.54 -7.36
N VAL A 347 -14.43 10.43 -8.67
CA VAL A 347 -13.31 11.01 -9.40
C VAL A 347 -13.75 12.35 -10.00
N PHE A 348 -13.02 13.43 -9.74
CA PHE A 348 -13.22 14.73 -10.38
C PHE A 348 -12.26 14.85 -11.57
N TYR A 349 -12.77 15.27 -12.73
CA TYR A 349 -11.96 15.40 -13.95
C TYR A 349 -12.40 16.58 -14.82
N SER A 350 -11.52 17.04 -15.71
CA SER A 350 -11.77 18.17 -16.61
C SER A 350 -11.12 17.95 -17.98
N ASP A 351 -11.74 18.50 -19.02
CA ASP A 351 -11.17 18.60 -20.38
C ASP A 351 -10.14 19.73 -20.51
N LYS A 352 -10.13 20.67 -19.56
CA LYS A 352 -9.08 21.68 -19.41
C LYS A 352 -7.82 21.04 -18.83
N LEU A 353 -6.94 20.60 -19.71
CA LEU A 353 -5.67 19.99 -19.36
C LEU A 353 -4.83 20.93 -18.49
N ARG A 354 -4.24 20.36 -17.43
CA ARG A 354 -3.26 21.03 -16.59
C ARG A 354 -1.88 20.96 -17.26
N GLU A 355 -0.94 21.77 -16.77
CA GLU A 355 0.39 21.92 -17.38
C GLU A 355 1.18 20.62 -17.45
N TYR A 356 1.08 19.77 -16.41
CA TYR A 356 1.81 18.52 -16.32
C TYR A 356 0.89 17.32 -16.16
N ASP A 357 1.21 16.25 -16.89
CA ASP A 357 0.73 14.91 -16.59
C ASP A 357 1.38 14.43 -15.30
N GLY A 358 0.55 14.06 -14.33
CA GLY A 358 1.00 13.44 -13.09
C GLY A 358 1.05 11.91 -13.19
N GLY A 359 1.80 11.30 -12.28
CA GLY A 359 1.81 9.87 -12.04
C GLY A 359 1.74 9.56 -10.54
N MET A 360 1.43 8.32 -10.22
CA MET A 360 1.48 7.77 -8.88
C MET A 360 2.61 6.75 -8.80
N LEU A 361 3.50 6.91 -7.83
CA LEU A 361 4.62 5.99 -7.57
C LEU A 361 4.45 5.39 -6.18
N VAL A 362 4.45 4.06 -6.10
CA VAL A 362 4.49 3.35 -4.80
C VAL A 362 5.93 3.02 -4.44
N SER A 363 6.39 3.39 -3.24
CA SER A 363 7.72 3.03 -2.73
C SER A 363 7.65 2.38 -1.36
N GLY A 364 8.47 1.34 -1.12
CA GLY A 364 8.55 0.67 0.16
C GLY A 364 8.85 -0.81 0.07
N ILE A 365 8.23 -1.60 0.95
CA ILE A 365 8.47 -3.04 1.06
C ILE A 365 7.42 -3.79 0.25
N THR A 366 7.87 -4.73 -0.60
CA THR A 366 6.95 -5.63 -1.31
C THR A 366 6.12 -6.43 -0.30
N VAL A 367 4.81 -6.46 -0.48
CA VAL A 367 3.88 -7.15 0.41
C VAL A 367 4.03 -8.66 0.28
N THR A 368 4.91 -9.24 1.09
CA THR A 368 5.15 -10.69 1.15
C THR A 368 5.43 -11.16 2.58
N PRO A 369 5.27 -12.47 2.85
CA PRO A 369 5.62 -13.04 4.16
C PRO A 369 7.11 -12.96 4.53
N LEU A 370 7.99 -12.51 3.62
CA LEU A 370 9.42 -12.33 3.91
C LEU A 370 9.72 -11.05 4.70
N HIS A 371 8.75 -10.14 4.79
CA HIS A 371 8.79 -9.03 5.73
C HIS A 371 8.35 -9.54 7.10
N VAL A 372 9.25 -9.56 8.08
CA VAL A 372 8.98 -10.12 9.41
C VAL A 372 9.27 -9.10 10.48
N ILE A 373 8.32 -8.91 11.38
CA ILE A 373 8.40 -8.06 12.56
C ILE A 373 8.28 -8.98 13.79
N PRO A 374 9.31 -9.05 14.65
CA PRO A 374 9.27 -9.90 15.84
C PRO A 374 8.12 -9.53 16.79
N PRO A 375 7.62 -10.49 17.59
CA PRO A 375 6.67 -10.20 18.65
C PRO A 375 7.33 -9.44 19.80
N ARG A 376 6.52 -8.85 20.68
CA ARG A 376 6.92 -8.18 21.93
C ARG A 376 7.89 -7.01 21.77
N GLN A 377 7.96 -6.38 20.59
CA GLN A 377 8.86 -5.25 20.38
C GLN A 377 8.20 -3.93 20.78
N PRO A 378 8.84 -3.10 21.64
CA PRO A 378 8.36 -1.74 21.91
C PRO A 378 8.48 -0.86 20.67
N GLN A 379 9.53 -1.09 19.87
CA GLN A 379 9.79 -0.40 18.62
C GLN A 379 10.68 -1.30 17.74
N TYR A 380 10.26 -1.54 16.49
CA TYR A 380 11.03 -2.32 15.52
C TYR A 380 10.97 -1.63 14.15
N HIS A 381 12.12 -1.42 13.50
CA HIS A 381 12.20 -0.70 12.24
C HIS A 381 12.38 -1.65 11.07
N THR A 382 11.66 -1.40 9.98
CA THR A 382 11.94 -2.01 8.68
C THR A 382 12.00 -0.96 7.60
N VAL A 383 12.75 -1.24 6.54
CA VAL A 383 13.01 -0.30 5.45
C VAL A 383 12.77 -0.96 4.10
N GLY A 384 12.13 -0.22 3.20
CA GLY A 384 12.00 -0.53 1.80
C GLY A 384 12.79 0.45 0.95
N TYR A 385 13.41 -0.03 -0.12
CA TYR A 385 14.35 0.71 -0.95
C TYR A 385 13.83 0.91 -2.37
N CYS A 386 13.85 2.16 -2.81
CA CYS A 386 13.96 2.52 -4.22
C CYS A 386 15.39 2.99 -4.48
N ASN A 387 16.22 2.09 -5.01
CA ASN A 387 17.64 2.38 -5.19
C ASN A 387 17.92 3.38 -6.33
N SER A 388 19.11 3.95 -6.27
CA SER A 388 19.65 4.87 -7.27
C SER A 388 19.57 4.32 -8.70
N LEU A 389 19.73 3.02 -8.89
CA LEU A 389 19.69 2.38 -10.21
C LEU A 389 18.30 2.41 -10.84
N CYS A 390 17.26 2.25 -10.02
CA CYS A 390 15.88 2.31 -10.45
C CYS A 390 15.52 3.74 -10.87
N THR A 391 15.82 4.73 -10.04
CA THR A 391 15.56 6.15 -10.34
C THR A 391 16.40 6.63 -11.53
N GLN A 392 17.67 6.24 -11.61
CA GLN A 392 18.60 6.61 -12.68
C GLN A 392 18.08 6.25 -14.08
N ARG A 393 17.36 5.12 -14.19
CA ARG A 393 16.92 4.60 -15.47
C ARG A 393 15.51 5.02 -15.86
N MET A 394 14.67 5.24 -14.86
CA MET A 394 13.23 5.42 -15.06
C MET A 394 12.83 6.90 -15.03
N PHE A 395 13.61 7.75 -14.33
CA PHE A 395 13.32 9.17 -14.25
C PHE A 395 13.96 9.92 -15.42
N PRO A 396 13.29 10.98 -15.93
CA PRO A 396 13.87 11.83 -16.95
C PRO A 396 15.09 12.57 -16.40
N GLN A 397 15.98 13.05 -17.27
CA GLN A 397 17.18 13.79 -16.87
C GLN A 397 16.88 15.05 -16.03
N THR A 398 15.69 15.63 -16.20
CA THR A 398 15.20 16.76 -15.41
C THR A 398 14.69 16.37 -14.02
N GLY A 399 14.59 15.07 -13.71
CA GLY A 399 13.97 14.53 -12.51
C GLY A 399 12.44 14.59 -12.51
N ILE A 400 11.88 14.09 -11.43
CA ILE A 400 10.47 14.22 -11.08
C ILE A 400 10.30 15.14 -9.87
N LYS A 401 9.17 15.81 -9.76
CA LYS A 401 8.76 16.58 -8.60
C LYS A 401 7.63 15.87 -7.88
N VAL A 402 7.85 15.53 -6.63
CA VAL A 402 6.84 14.95 -5.75
C VAL A 402 6.01 16.09 -5.16
N VAL A 403 4.69 15.97 -5.24
CA VAL A 403 3.74 17.01 -4.80
C VAL A 403 2.95 16.59 -3.57
N SER A 404 2.72 15.29 -3.39
CA SER A 404 1.91 14.76 -2.30
C SER A 404 2.34 13.34 -1.95
N VAL A 405 2.21 12.98 -0.68
CA VAL A 405 2.57 11.65 -0.17
C VAL A 405 1.48 11.12 0.75
N LEU A 406 1.05 9.87 0.53
CA LEU A 406 0.24 9.08 1.44
C LEU A 406 1.09 7.95 2.03
N LEU A 407 1.21 7.92 3.35
CA LEU A 407 1.92 6.87 4.09
C LEU A 407 0.93 5.77 4.50
N HIS A 408 1.32 4.51 4.35
CA HIS A 408 0.46 3.36 4.60
C HIS A 408 1.18 2.22 5.34
N SER A 409 0.59 1.82 6.46
CA SER A 409 0.97 0.68 7.32
C SER A 409 -0.27 0.14 8.04
N HIS A 410 -0.20 -1.06 8.62
CA HIS A 410 -1.32 -1.66 9.35
C HIS A 410 -1.25 -1.38 10.88
N LEU A 411 -1.91 -2.20 11.70
CA LEU A 411 -2.22 -1.92 13.10
C LEU A 411 -0.99 -1.75 14.02
N ALA A 412 0.16 -2.33 13.68
CA ALA A 412 1.39 -2.19 14.45
C ALA A 412 2.18 -0.93 14.10
N GLY A 413 1.91 -0.28 12.95
CA GLY A 413 2.61 0.93 12.53
C GLY A 413 2.45 2.08 13.54
N ARG A 414 3.56 2.76 13.86
CA ARG A 414 3.60 3.92 14.80
C ARG A 414 4.33 5.12 14.25
N LYS A 415 5.35 4.90 13.43
CA LYS A 415 6.12 5.97 12.79
C LYS A 415 6.42 5.60 11.35
N MET A 416 6.41 6.57 10.45
CA MET A 416 6.74 6.36 9.05
C MET A 416 7.51 7.55 8.48
N LYS A 417 8.50 7.25 7.62
CA LYS A 417 9.36 8.26 7.00
C LYS A 417 9.70 7.86 5.58
N LEU A 418 9.51 8.79 4.63
CA LEU A 418 10.01 8.69 3.27
C LEU A 418 11.28 9.53 3.16
N ARG A 419 12.43 8.85 3.25
CA ARG A 419 13.76 9.45 3.22
C ARG A 419 14.23 9.62 1.79
N HIS A 420 15.03 10.65 1.56
CA HIS A 420 15.57 10.98 0.24
C HIS A 420 17.09 11.11 0.34
N PHE A 421 17.80 10.36 -0.50
CA PHE A 421 19.25 10.38 -0.56
C PHE A 421 19.71 10.84 -1.94
N ARG A 422 20.77 11.65 -1.96
CA ARG A 422 21.51 12.03 -3.16
C ARG A 422 22.99 11.88 -2.87
N ASP A 423 23.71 11.16 -3.74
CA ASP A 423 25.14 10.91 -3.57
C ASP A 423 25.51 10.36 -2.17
N LYS A 424 24.67 9.46 -1.63
CA LYS A 424 24.78 8.85 -0.28
C LYS A 424 24.59 9.82 0.89
N GLN A 425 24.23 11.08 0.64
CA GLN A 425 23.85 12.04 1.67
C GLN A 425 22.32 12.05 1.84
N GLU A 426 21.85 11.94 3.08
CA GLU A 426 20.43 12.12 3.39
C GLU A 426 20.07 13.60 3.24
N LEU A 427 19.12 13.89 2.36
CA LEU A 427 18.47 15.18 2.24
C LEU A 427 17.32 15.27 3.24
N SER A 428 16.61 16.40 3.26
CA SER A 428 15.39 16.50 4.07
C SER A 428 14.39 15.41 3.67
N PRO A 429 13.76 14.72 4.62
CA PRO A 429 12.76 13.70 4.32
C PRO A 429 11.61 14.29 3.52
N ILE A 430 11.13 13.55 2.51
CA ILE A 430 10.00 14.00 1.67
C ILE A 430 8.72 14.02 2.50
N ALA A 431 8.53 13.00 3.33
CA ALA A 431 7.42 12.92 4.27
C ALA A 431 7.86 12.22 5.56
N GLN A 432 7.34 12.67 6.70
CA GLN A 432 7.58 12.09 8.01
C GLN A 432 6.33 12.23 8.87
N ASP A 433 6.02 11.17 9.61
CA ASP A 433 5.00 11.15 10.65
C ASP A 433 5.46 10.26 11.81
N ASP A 434 5.93 10.89 12.88
CA ASP A 434 6.35 10.21 14.11
C ASP A 434 5.19 9.81 15.04
N ASN A 435 3.97 10.24 14.70
CA ASN A 435 2.73 9.95 15.43
C ASN A 435 1.69 9.27 14.53
N TYR A 436 2.16 8.49 13.55
CA TYR A 436 1.32 7.83 12.55
C TYR A 436 0.14 7.07 13.21
N ASP A 437 -1.06 7.32 12.70
CA ASP A 437 -2.29 6.67 13.14
C ASP A 437 -2.90 5.87 12.00
N PHE A 438 -2.97 4.55 12.18
CA PHE A 438 -3.61 3.63 11.25
C PHE A 438 -5.02 4.08 10.83
N ASN A 439 -5.78 4.72 11.73
CA ASN A 439 -7.15 5.17 11.42
C ASN A 439 -7.20 6.55 10.73
N TYR A 440 -6.04 7.15 10.43
CA TYR A 440 -5.92 8.46 9.81
C TYR A 440 -4.80 8.47 8.77
N GLN A 441 -5.11 7.99 7.58
CA GLN A 441 -4.17 7.86 6.46
C GLN A 441 -4.50 8.87 5.35
N GLN A 442 -4.45 10.15 5.70
CA GLN A 442 -4.70 11.25 4.78
C GLN A 442 -3.48 11.48 3.87
N SER A 443 -3.72 11.69 2.57
CA SER A 443 -2.68 12.13 1.65
C SER A 443 -2.24 13.56 1.99
N ARG A 444 -0.94 13.80 2.05
CA ARG A 444 -0.35 15.05 2.51
C ARG A 444 0.32 15.78 1.34
N THR A 445 -0.29 16.88 0.93
CA THR A 445 0.36 17.82 -0.02
C THR A 445 1.58 18.43 0.65
N LEU A 446 2.71 18.40 -0.06
CA LEU A 446 3.96 18.95 0.44
C LEU A 446 3.90 20.49 0.42
N GLN A 447 4.44 21.13 1.46
CA GLN A 447 4.56 22.60 1.50
C GLN A 447 5.48 23.11 0.38
N THR A 448 6.49 22.33 0.02
CA THR A 448 7.39 22.57 -1.09
C THR A 448 7.58 21.27 -1.84
N GLU A 449 7.36 21.30 -3.14
CA GLU A 449 7.52 20.14 -4.01
C GLU A 449 8.99 19.69 -4.02
N VAL A 450 9.22 18.39 -3.91
CA VAL A 450 10.57 17.85 -3.79
C VAL A 450 11.04 17.29 -5.12
N LEU A 451 12.18 17.79 -5.61
CA LEU A 451 12.84 17.32 -6.82
C LEU A 451 13.68 16.08 -6.55
N VAL A 452 13.28 14.96 -7.15
CA VAL A 452 14.02 13.69 -7.15
C VAL A 452 14.66 13.50 -8.52
N LEU A 453 15.99 13.47 -8.55
CA LEU A 453 16.79 13.33 -9.77
C LEU A 453 17.08 11.86 -10.06
N PRO A 454 17.39 11.51 -11.33
CA PRO A 454 17.95 10.20 -11.65
C PRO A 454 19.21 9.94 -10.81
N GLY A 455 19.28 8.78 -10.18
CA GLY A 455 20.41 8.40 -9.31
C GLY A 455 20.16 8.68 -7.82
N ASP A 456 19.08 9.40 -7.47
CA ASP A 456 18.66 9.54 -6.07
C ASP A 456 18.06 8.25 -5.52
N GLU A 457 18.09 8.06 -4.20
CA GLU A 457 17.47 6.90 -3.53
C GLU A 457 16.31 7.36 -2.66
N LEU A 458 15.21 6.60 -2.70
CA LEU A 458 14.07 6.80 -1.79
C LEU A 458 14.01 5.61 -0.84
N ILE A 459 13.91 5.88 0.45
CA ILE A 459 13.83 4.83 1.48
C ILE A 459 12.57 5.06 2.31
N THR A 460 11.63 4.13 2.22
CA THR A 460 10.44 4.13 3.07
C THR A 460 10.77 3.34 4.34
N GLU A 461 10.83 4.04 5.46
CA GLU A 461 11.09 3.47 6.78
C GLU A 461 9.80 3.45 7.61
N CYS A 462 9.55 2.31 8.25
CA CYS A 462 8.39 2.11 9.12
C CYS A 462 8.84 1.58 10.47
N ALA A 463 8.33 2.16 11.56
CA ALA A 463 8.52 1.70 12.92
C ALA A 463 7.23 1.11 13.47
N TYR A 464 7.35 -0.11 14.02
CA TYR A 464 6.24 -0.91 14.52
C TYR A 464 6.32 -1.12 16.02
N GLN A 465 5.16 -1.26 16.67
CA GLN A 465 5.04 -1.67 18.06
C GLN A 465 4.21 -2.95 18.16
N THR A 466 4.84 -4.03 18.62
CA THR A 466 4.26 -5.38 18.73
C THR A 466 4.25 -5.92 20.16
N VAL A 467 4.34 -5.05 21.19
CA VAL A 467 4.32 -5.42 22.62
C VAL A 467 3.18 -6.37 23.01
N ASN A 468 2.02 -6.25 22.37
CA ASN A 468 0.83 -7.06 22.66
C ASN A 468 0.67 -8.29 21.73
N ARG A 469 1.63 -8.56 20.85
CA ARG A 469 1.59 -9.69 19.92
C ARG A 469 2.53 -10.80 20.42
N THR A 470 2.03 -12.03 20.40
CA THR A 470 2.76 -13.24 20.82
C THR A 470 3.55 -13.86 19.68
N ASP A 471 3.01 -13.78 18.46
CA ASP A 471 3.57 -14.39 17.26
C ASP A 471 4.24 -13.35 16.35
N PRO A 472 5.22 -13.78 15.53
CA PRO A 472 5.80 -12.92 14.50
C PRO A 472 4.72 -12.34 13.59
N THR A 473 4.82 -11.05 13.35
CA THR A 473 3.96 -10.36 12.40
C THR A 473 4.62 -10.40 11.03
N LEU A 474 3.93 -10.99 10.06
CA LEU A 474 4.41 -11.11 8.69
C LEU A 474 3.85 -9.99 7.82
N GLY A 475 4.54 -9.67 6.74
CA GLY A 475 4.03 -8.82 5.67
C GLY A 475 2.87 -9.49 4.96
N GLY A 476 1.83 -8.73 4.65
CA GLY A 476 0.64 -9.29 4.01
C GLY A 476 -0.55 -8.35 3.97
N TYR A 477 -1.67 -8.88 3.49
CA TYR A 477 -2.86 -8.12 3.15
C TYR A 477 -3.84 -7.94 4.32
N SER A 478 -3.79 -8.81 5.34
CA SER A 478 -4.63 -8.65 6.53
C SER A 478 -4.17 -7.48 7.40
N THR A 479 -5.09 -6.78 8.06
CA THR A 479 -4.80 -5.76 9.09
C THR A 479 -3.99 -6.29 10.28
N LYS A 480 -4.00 -7.62 10.51
CA LYS A 480 -3.15 -8.30 11.51
C LYS A 480 -1.72 -8.57 11.01
N GLN A 481 -1.53 -8.61 9.70
CA GLN A 481 -0.23 -8.58 9.02
C GLN A 481 0.22 -7.12 8.85
N GLU A 482 1.36 -6.89 8.21
CA GLU A 482 1.87 -5.52 8.02
C GLU A 482 2.20 -5.15 6.58
N MET A 483 2.23 -3.83 6.36
CA MET A 483 2.72 -3.18 5.16
C MET A 483 3.64 -2.01 5.54
N CYS A 484 4.49 -1.60 4.60
CA CYS A 484 5.33 -0.41 4.68
C CYS A 484 5.40 0.26 3.31
N LEU A 485 4.46 1.16 3.03
CA LEU A 485 4.31 1.77 1.71
C LEU A 485 4.15 3.29 1.79
N ALA A 486 4.70 3.98 0.80
CA ALA A 486 4.49 5.39 0.53
C ALA A 486 3.97 5.55 -0.91
N PHE A 487 2.84 6.23 -1.07
CA PHE A 487 2.24 6.56 -2.37
C PHE A 487 2.54 8.01 -2.69
N LEU A 488 3.29 8.25 -3.76
CA LEU A 488 3.76 9.57 -4.16
C LEU A 488 2.99 10.02 -5.39
N LEU A 489 2.31 11.16 -5.30
CA LEU A 489 1.84 11.90 -6.48
C LEU A 489 3.01 12.74 -7.00
N TYR A 490 3.34 12.63 -8.28
CA TYR A 490 4.49 13.32 -8.87
C TYR A 490 4.25 13.75 -10.32
N TYR A 491 5.12 14.62 -10.84
CA TYR A 491 5.18 14.99 -12.25
C TYR A 491 6.62 15.26 -12.73
N PRO A 492 6.93 15.19 -14.03
CA PRO A 492 6.09 14.65 -15.10
C PRO A 492 5.90 13.13 -14.95
N ARG A 493 4.78 12.60 -15.44
CA ARG A 493 4.45 11.17 -15.44
C ARG A 493 5.58 10.36 -16.08
N THR A 494 5.95 9.25 -15.43
CA THR A 494 6.85 8.23 -16.01
C THR A 494 6.15 6.88 -16.12
N SER A 495 6.81 5.91 -16.73
CA SER A 495 6.38 4.51 -16.73
C SER A 495 6.56 3.80 -15.37
N MET A 496 7.28 4.40 -14.41
CA MET A 496 7.46 3.81 -13.10
C MET A 496 6.17 3.93 -12.27
N ALA A 497 5.60 2.77 -11.97
CA ALA A 497 4.41 2.62 -11.13
C ALA A 497 4.75 2.28 -9.67
N SER A 498 5.77 1.45 -9.50
CA SER A 498 6.22 1.00 -8.19
C SER A 498 7.74 0.85 -8.17
N CYS A 499 8.29 1.06 -6.98
CA CYS A 499 9.70 0.90 -6.67
C CYS A 499 9.80 0.30 -5.26
N LEU A 500 9.66 -1.02 -5.22
CA LEU A 500 9.57 -1.81 -4.00
C LEU A 500 10.80 -2.71 -3.87
N SER A 501 11.18 -2.99 -2.63
CA SER A 501 12.24 -3.96 -2.33
C SER A 501 11.74 -5.09 -1.43
N MET A 502 12.42 -6.22 -1.48
CA MET A 502 12.15 -7.37 -0.63
C MET A 502 13.48 -8.05 -0.25
N THR A 503 13.52 -8.69 0.92
CA THR A 503 14.64 -9.55 1.31
C THR A 503 14.80 -10.69 0.29
N PRO A 504 16.02 -10.95 -0.23
CA PRO A 504 16.26 -12.09 -1.11
C PRO A 504 15.85 -13.41 -0.45
N VAL A 505 15.09 -14.25 -1.16
CA VAL A 505 14.44 -15.44 -0.59
C VAL A 505 15.46 -16.39 0.05
N LYS A 506 16.54 -16.67 -0.67
CA LYS A 506 17.63 -17.53 -0.16
C LYS A 506 18.26 -16.97 1.11
N TYR A 507 18.60 -15.68 1.10
CA TYR A 507 19.22 -15.01 2.25
C TYR A 507 18.29 -15.02 3.47
N PHE A 508 17.00 -14.79 3.24
CA PHE A 508 15.98 -14.85 4.28
C PHE A 508 15.99 -16.22 4.99
N PHE A 509 15.88 -17.31 4.22
CA PHE A 509 15.85 -18.65 4.80
C PHE A 509 17.18 -19.06 5.45
N GLU A 510 18.31 -18.70 4.83
CA GLU A 510 19.65 -18.94 5.42
C GLU A 510 19.82 -18.22 6.76
N THR A 511 19.24 -17.03 6.92
CA THR A 511 19.24 -16.28 8.19
C THR A 511 18.53 -17.04 9.31
N PHE A 512 17.47 -17.79 8.98
CA PHE A 512 16.77 -18.68 9.92
C PHE A 512 17.40 -20.09 10.02
N GLY A 513 18.59 -20.29 9.45
CA GLY A 513 19.29 -21.59 9.46
C GLY A 513 18.73 -22.63 8.48
N VAL A 514 17.77 -22.25 7.63
CA VAL A 514 17.15 -23.13 6.64
C VAL A 514 18.02 -23.16 5.39
N LYS A 515 18.79 -24.25 5.24
CA LYS A 515 19.71 -24.45 4.10
C LYS A 515 19.08 -25.23 2.94
N LYS A 516 18.08 -26.05 3.22
CA LYS A 516 17.40 -26.94 2.26
C LYS A 516 15.97 -27.20 2.72
N PHE A 517 15.08 -27.45 1.77
CA PHE A 517 13.74 -27.96 2.03
C PHE A 517 13.64 -29.42 1.58
N TYR A 518 12.72 -30.17 2.20
CA TYR A 518 12.38 -31.51 1.72
C TYR A 518 11.64 -31.41 0.38
N ASN A 519 12.06 -32.21 -0.59
CA ASN A 519 11.37 -32.39 -1.89
C ASN A 519 11.23 -31.12 -2.77
N ILE A 520 11.83 -30.00 -2.39
CA ILE A 520 11.83 -28.75 -3.18
C ILE A 520 13.19 -28.04 -3.07
N THR A 521 13.67 -27.50 -4.20
CA THR A 521 14.94 -26.75 -4.26
C THR A 521 14.74 -25.33 -3.74
N MET A 522 15.80 -24.70 -3.21
CA MET A 522 15.75 -23.28 -2.81
C MET A 522 15.34 -22.39 -3.99
N ASP A 523 15.76 -22.74 -5.21
CA ASP A 523 15.42 -22.02 -6.44
C ASP A 523 13.93 -22.13 -6.76
N ALA A 524 13.31 -23.30 -6.55
CA ALA A 524 11.87 -23.48 -6.71
C ALA A 524 11.08 -22.68 -5.66
N VAL A 525 11.56 -22.61 -4.41
CA VAL A 525 10.98 -21.74 -3.38
C VAL A 525 11.11 -20.27 -3.75
N GLU A 526 12.28 -19.86 -4.25
CA GLU A 526 12.49 -18.49 -4.75
C GLU A 526 11.49 -18.14 -5.86
N ARG A 527 11.30 -19.03 -6.84
CA ARG A 527 10.30 -18.85 -7.92
C ARG A 527 8.87 -18.72 -7.39
N MET A 528 8.49 -19.46 -6.35
CA MET A 528 7.17 -19.32 -5.71
C MET A 528 6.95 -17.93 -5.14
N PHE A 529 7.92 -17.41 -4.36
CA PHE A 529 7.83 -16.06 -3.77
C PHE A 529 7.88 -14.96 -4.83
N LEU A 530 8.63 -15.17 -5.92
CA LEU A 530 8.68 -14.26 -7.06
C LEU A 530 7.50 -14.42 -8.04
N LYS A 531 6.57 -15.35 -7.78
CA LYS A 531 5.41 -15.67 -8.65
C LYS A 531 5.80 -16.01 -10.09
N LEU A 532 6.95 -16.67 -10.27
CA LEU A 532 7.45 -17.11 -11.58
C LEU A 532 6.95 -18.52 -11.91
N GLY A 533 6.64 -18.77 -13.19
CA GLY A 533 6.26 -20.10 -13.67
C GLY A 533 7.37 -21.16 -13.48
N PRO A 534 7.01 -22.46 -13.52
CA PRO A 534 7.99 -23.55 -13.41
C PRO A 534 9.04 -23.50 -14.52
N SER A 535 10.26 -23.97 -14.24
CA SER A 535 11.29 -24.13 -15.28
C SER A 535 10.93 -25.30 -16.21
N ASP A 536 11.23 -25.18 -17.50
CA ASP A 536 10.93 -26.24 -18.51
C ASP A 536 11.62 -27.59 -18.22
N ASN A 537 12.53 -27.65 -17.23
CA ASN A 537 13.36 -28.83 -16.93
C ASN A 537 13.16 -29.44 -15.53
N GLU A 538 12.31 -28.88 -14.67
CA GLU A 538 12.00 -29.51 -13.38
C GLU A 538 10.64 -30.22 -13.48
N GLN A 539 10.68 -31.56 -13.41
CA GLN A 539 9.51 -32.35 -13.03
C GLN A 539 9.10 -31.94 -11.62
N LEU A 540 8.31 -30.88 -11.49
CA LEU A 540 7.68 -30.54 -10.23
C LEU A 540 6.81 -31.73 -9.80
N ASN A 541 7.12 -32.26 -8.62
CA ASN A 541 6.23 -33.12 -7.84
C ASN A 541 4.80 -32.52 -7.87
N GLU A 542 3.80 -33.37 -8.07
CA GLU A 542 2.39 -33.01 -8.14
C GLU A 542 1.91 -32.19 -6.92
N GLN A 543 2.48 -32.43 -5.72
CA GLN A 543 2.29 -31.61 -4.51
C GLN A 543 2.83 -30.17 -4.66
N VAL A 544 3.99 -29.99 -5.31
CA VAL A 544 4.58 -28.67 -5.55
C VAL A 544 3.73 -27.91 -6.57
N ARG A 545 3.21 -28.60 -7.58
CA ARG A 545 2.26 -28.04 -8.57
C ARG A 545 0.99 -27.53 -7.89
N LEU A 546 0.43 -28.31 -6.97
CA LEU A 546 -0.76 -27.95 -6.16
C LEU A 546 -0.50 -26.78 -5.20
N LEU A 547 0.72 -26.63 -4.67
CA LEU A 547 1.12 -25.48 -3.85
C LEU A 547 1.32 -24.20 -4.69
N THR A 548 1.79 -24.31 -5.93
CA THR A 548 1.88 -23.17 -6.87
C THR A 548 0.54 -22.78 -7.51
N TYR A 549 -0.39 -23.73 -7.68
CA TYR A 549 -1.69 -23.53 -8.31
C TYR A 549 -2.77 -24.42 -7.63
N PRO A 550 -3.37 -23.97 -6.51
CA PRO A 550 -4.38 -24.76 -5.84
C PRO A 550 -5.69 -24.80 -6.65
N THR A 551 -6.04 -25.97 -7.18
CA THR A 551 -7.40 -26.27 -7.64
C THR A 551 -8.28 -26.62 -6.44
N SER A 552 -8.71 -25.61 -5.66
CA SER A 552 -9.99 -25.56 -4.91
C SER A 552 -10.01 -24.53 -3.77
N THR A 553 -11.02 -23.65 -3.83
CA THR A 553 -11.82 -22.98 -2.77
C THR A 553 -11.22 -22.38 -1.50
N THR A 554 -9.91 -22.35 -1.26
CA THR A 554 -9.36 -21.61 -0.10
C THR A 554 -8.34 -20.55 -0.50
N SER A 555 -8.70 -19.31 -0.15
CA SER A 555 -7.92 -18.10 -0.30
C SER A 555 -6.64 -18.18 0.53
N THR A 556 -5.48 -18.34 -0.11
CA THR A 556 -4.21 -17.87 0.45
C THR A 556 -3.26 -17.51 -0.70
N SER A 557 -2.62 -16.33 -0.60
CA SER A 557 -1.29 -16.08 -1.20
C SER A 557 -0.33 -17.18 -0.74
N PRO A 558 0.81 -17.46 -1.41
CA PRO A 558 1.76 -18.46 -0.91
C PRO A 558 2.08 -18.19 0.55
N SER A 559 1.43 -18.94 1.43
CA SER A 559 1.69 -18.97 2.85
C SER A 559 2.84 -19.94 3.03
N PHE A 560 3.55 -19.83 4.16
CA PHE A 560 4.29 -20.99 4.62
C PHE A 560 3.35 -22.19 4.56
N PRO A 561 3.75 -23.33 3.97
CA PRO A 561 2.95 -24.53 4.09
C PRO A 561 2.65 -24.72 5.58
N VAL A 562 1.37 -24.80 5.93
CA VAL A 562 0.97 -25.22 7.28
C VAL A 562 1.70 -26.54 7.50
N PRO A 563 2.50 -26.70 8.57
CA PRO A 563 3.15 -27.97 8.83
C PRO A 563 2.07 -29.05 8.77
N GLY A 564 2.12 -29.88 7.73
CA GLY A 564 1.28 -31.06 7.67
C GLY A 564 1.65 -31.94 8.84
N ASP A 565 0.70 -32.76 9.29
CA ASP A 565 0.84 -33.69 10.41
C ASP A 565 1.92 -34.79 10.21
N ASP A 566 2.83 -34.63 9.24
CA ASP A 566 4.05 -35.40 9.04
C ASP A 566 5.26 -34.72 9.73
N MET A 567 5.05 -34.14 10.91
CA MET A 567 6.13 -33.68 11.76
C MET A 567 6.82 -34.91 12.37
N ASP A 568 7.81 -35.43 11.66
CA ASP A 568 8.72 -36.43 12.23
C ASP A 568 9.31 -35.86 13.53
N GLN A 569 8.81 -36.40 14.64
CA GLN A 569 9.11 -35.89 15.97
C GLN A 569 10.60 -36.05 16.30
N GLU A 570 11.27 -37.01 15.66
CA GLU A 570 12.69 -37.23 15.78
C GLU A 570 13.49 -36.11 15.08
N VAL A 571 13.04 -35.69 13.90
CA VAL A 571 13.63 -34.56 13.15
C VAL A 571 13.43 -33.23 13.88
N ASN A 572 12.25 -33.00 14.47
CA ASN A 572 12.03 -31.80 15.29
C ASN A 572 12.90 -31.77 16.54
N ASN A 573 13.03 -32.91 17.23
CA ASN A 573 13.91 -33.01 18.39
C ASN A 573 15.37 -32.77 18.00
N GLN A 574 15.78 -33.24 16.81
CA GLN A 574 17.12 -32.98 16.26
C GLN A 574 17.33 -31.49 15.96
N ALA A 575 16.34 -30.81 15.38
CA ALA A 575 16.40 -29.38 15.08
C ALA A 575 16.44 -28.53 16.36
N ILE A 576 15.58 -28.84 17.35
CA ILE A 576 15.57 -28.20 18.68
C ILE A 576 16.92 -28.39 19.36
N TYR A 577 17.45 -29.62 19.38
CA TYR A 577 18.77 -29.90 19.93
C TYR A 577 19.86 -29.09 19.22
N THR A 578 19.82 -29.02 17.89
CA THR A 578 20.81 -28.25 17.11
C THR A 578 20.74 -26.74 17.42
N LEU A 579 19.54 -26.20 17.60
CA LEU A 579 19.34 -24.80 18.01
C LEU A 579 19.88 -24.54 19.42
N GLN A 580 19.62 -25.45 20.37
CA GLN A 580 20.14 -25.37 21.74
C GLN A 580 21.68 -25.43 21.81
N GLN A 581 22.33 -26.05 20.83
CA GLN A 581 23.80 -26.14 20.73
C GLN A 581 24.43 -24.93 20.02
N MET A 582 23.64 -23.97 19.50
CA MET A 582 24.20 -22.77 18.90
C MET A 582 24.82 -21.86 19.97
N LYS A 583 25.97 -21.27 19.65
CA LYS A 583 26.78 -20.46 20.58
C LYS A 583 26.02 -19.26 21.15
N ASP A 584 25.03 -18.77 20.41
CA ASP A 584 24.23 -17.59 20.72
C ASP A 584 22.81 -17.95 21.20
N PHE A 585 22.55 -19.23 21.50
CA PHE A 585 21.27 -19.67 22.06
C PHE A 585 21.17 -19.27 23.54
N SER A 586 20.18 -18.44 23.85
CA SER A 586 19.81 -18.09 25.23
C SER A 586 18.32 -18.38 25.45
N GLU A 587 17.99 -19.22 26.43
CA GLU A 587 16.63 -19.29 26.97
C GLU A 587 16.41 -18.10 27.90
N ASP A 588 15.35 -17.31 27.65
CA ASP A 588 14.84 -16.35 28.63
C ASP A 588 14.34 -17.13 29.86
N GLN A 589 15.21 -17.30 30.86
CA GLN A 589 14.79 -17.75 32.18
C GLN A 589 14.05 -16.62 32.88
N GLY A 590 12.76 -16.47 32.58
CA GLY A 590 11.95 -15.37 33.09
C GLY A 590 10.45 -15.46 32.86
N ALA A 591 9.86 -16.65 32.96
CA ALA A 591 8.39 -16.81 33.04
C ALA A 591 8.06 -17.94 34.03
N GLY A 592 8.23 -17.65 35.32
CA GLY A 592 8.02 -18.60 36.40
C GLY A 592 7.97 -17.94 37.77
N MET A 593 7.13 -16.91 37.93
CA MET A 593 6.32 -16.61 39.11
C MET A 593 5.36 -15.45 38.82
#